data_AF-A0A7S4AZK6-F1
#
_entry.id   AF-A0A7S4AZK6-F1
#
_cell.length_a   1.000
_cell.length_b   1.000
_cell.length_c   1.000
_cell.angle_alpha   90.00
_cell.angle_beta   90.00
_cell.angle_gamma   90.00
#
_symmetry.space_group_name_H-M   'P 1'
#
loop_
_entity.id
_entity.type
_entity.pdbx_description
1 polymer ?
#
loop_
_entity_poly.entity_id
_entity_poly.type
_entity_poly.pdbx_seq_one_letter_code
_entity_poly.pdbx_strand_id
1 'polypeptide(L)'
;PFKVKWGEVGELRLKVPWKRLIKEPVMINLDAIFLLVGPIKQWDHDEYLRMARKAKDERVQATMRAEADEIAAKMPRGFIERLAERVVDNLKLCVTNVHIRYEDDFSNPHRPFATGVTLA
;
A
#
# COMPACT_ATOMS: atom_id res chain seq x y z
N PRO A 1 -6.82 12.32 -13.27
CA PRO A 1 -6.56 11.03 -12.58
C PRO A 1 -5.19 10.49 -12.99
N PHE A 2 -4.51 9.77 -12.12
CA PHE A 2 -3.11 9.36 -12.33
C PHE A 2 -2.90 7.86 -12.09
N LYS A 3 -1.90 7.30 -12.76
CA LYS A 3 -1.39 5.95 -12.51
C LYS A 3 0.02 6.02 -11.95
N VAL A 4 0.39 5.07 -11.11
CA VAL A 4 1.78 4.84 -10.71
C VAL A 4 2.48 4.16 -11.88
N LYS A 5 3.44 4.85 -12.50
CA LYS A 5 4.32 4.32 -13.56
C LYS A 5 5.39 3.41 -12.93
N TRP A 6 5.94 3.82 -11.79
CA TRP A 6 6.95 3.06 -11.04
C TRP A 6 6.95 3.52 -9.58
N GLY A 7 7.38 2.66 -8.66
CA GLY A 7 7.55 3.03 -7.27
C GLY A 7 8.49 2.08 -6.52
N GLU A 8 9.19 2.63 -5.54
CA GLU A 8 10.14 1.92 -4.69
C GLU A 8 9.98 2.38 -3.23
N VAL A 9 10.16 1.44 -2.31
CA VAL A 9 10.26 1.68 -0.87
C VAL A 9 11.62 1.18 -0.43
N GLY A 10 12.48 2.08 0.04
CA GLY A 10 13.83 1.73 0.44
C GLY A 10 13.85 0.85 1.69
N GLU A 11 13.22 1.30 2.77
CA GLU A 11 13.19 0.54 4.02
C GLU A 11 11.78 0.49 4.63
N LEU A 12 11.36 -0.73 5.00
CA LEU A 12 10.17 -0.99 5.81
C LEU A 12 10.60 -1.65 7.12
N ARG A 13 10.39 -0.97 8.24
CA ARG A 13 10.62 -1.51 9.58
C ARG A 13 9.31 -1.65 10.33
N LEU A 14 9.04 -2.86 10.81
CA LEU A 14 7.89 -3.17 11.66
C LEU A 14 8.37 -3.50 13.08
N LYS A 15 7.87 -2.77 14.08
CA LYS A 15 8.12 -3.04 15.49
C LYS A 15 6.82 -3.46 16.17
N VAL A 16 6.71 -4.75 16.47
CA VAL A 16 5.56 -5.35 17.16
C VAL A 16 5.89 -5.58 18.64
N PRO A 17 5.23 -4.87 19.58
CA PRO A 17 5.47 -5.05 21.01
C PRO A 17 4.67 -6.24 21.57
N TRP A 18 5.03 -7.48 21.21
CA TRP A 18 4.29 -8.72 21.55
C TRP A 18 3.84 -8.84 23.01
N LYS A 19 4.65 -8.37 23.96
CA LYS A 19 4.35 -8.43 25.41
C LYS A 19 3.38 -7.35 25.89
N ARG A 20 3.19 -6.28 25.12
CA ARG A 20 2.48 -5.06 25.53
C ARG A 20 1.55 -4.50 24.45
N LEU A 21 1.05 -5.35 23.54
CA LEU A 21 0.16 -4.98 22.42
C LEU A 21 -1.11 -4.19 22.82
N ILE A 22 -1.56 -4.31 24.08
CA ILE A 22 -2.73 -3.56 24.59
C ILE A 22 -2.36 -2.12 24.98
N LYS A 23 -1.12 -1.89 25.41
CA LYS A 23 -0.67 -0.60 25.96
C LYS A 23 0.29 0.16 25.04
N GLU A 24 0.99 -0.56 24.16
CA GLU A 24 1.97 0.00 23.24
C GLU A 24 1.54 -0.22 21.79
N PRO A 25 1.64 0.82 20.95
CA PRO A 25 1.25 0.73 19.55
C PRO A 25 2.23 -0.10 18.73
N VAL A 26 1.74 -0.71 17.66
CA VAL A 26 2.59 -1.28 16.61
C VAL A 26 3.13 -0.13 15.76
N MET A 27 4.45 -0.03 15.63
CA MET A 27 5.09 1.02 14.85
C MET A 27 5.51 0.49 13.48
N ILE A 28 5.08 1.16 12.42
CA ILE A 28 5.57 0.99 11.06
C ILE A 28 6.38 2.22 10.70
N ASN A 29 7.64 2.02 10.32
CA ASN A 29 8.49 3.07 9.79
C ASN A 29 8.78 2.75 8.31
N LEU A 30 8.38 3.67 7.44
CA LEU A 30 8.71 3.66 6.02
C LEU A 30 9.72 4.75 5.75
N ASP A 31 10.86 4.39 5.17
CA ASP A 31 11.87 5.35 4.74
C ASP A 31 12.13 5.22 3.24
N ALA A 32 12.44 6.35 2.61
CA ALA A 32 12.81 6.45 1.21
C ALA A 32 11.72 5.91 0.27
N ILE A 33 10.56 6.58 0.26
CA ILE A 33 9.47 6.27 -0.67
C ILE A 33 9.63 7.09 -1.94
N PHE A 34 9.85 6.43 -3.07
CA PHE A 34 9.92 7.06 -4.38
C PHE A 34 8.74 6.62 -5.24
N LEU A 35 7.98 7.57 -5.76
CA LEU A 35 6.86 7.30 -6.66
C LEU A 35 6.99 8.11 -7.94
N LEU A 36 6.89 7.43 -9.09
CA LEU A 36 6.72 8.06 -10.39
C LEU A 36 5.27 7.86 -10.85
N VAL A 37 4.54 8.95 -10.99
CA VAL A 37 3.13 8.97 -11.41
C VAL A 37 2.96 9.69 -12.73
N GLY A 38 1.88 9.39 -13.47
CA GLY A 38 1.57 10.07 -14.73
C GLY A 38 0.10 9.93 -15.11
N PRO A 39 -0.33 10.57 -16.21
CA PRO A 39 -1.73 10.59 -16.61
C PRO A 39 -2.22 9.21 -17.08
N ILE A 40 -3.52 8.98 -16.96
CA ILE A 40 -4.21 7.81 -17.51
C ILE A 40 -4.70 8.17 -18.92
N LYS A 41 -4.27 7.41 -19.94
CA LYS A 41 -4.51 7.72 -21.37
C LYS A 41 -5.95 7.49 -21.84
N GLN A 42 -6.66 6.53 -21.26
CA GLN A 42 -8.07 6.26 -21.54
C GLN A 42 -8.81 6.07 -20.22
N TRP A 43 -9.80 6.93 -19.97
CA TRP A 43 -10.74 6.78 -18.86
C TRP A 43 -11.95 5.99 -19.37
N ASP A 44 -11.77 4.70 -19.60
CA ASP A 44 -12.91 3.80 -19.82
C ASP A 44 -13.49 3.43 -18.46
N HIS A 45 -14.61 4.08 -18.11
CA HIS A 45 -15.23 3.93 -16.80
C HIS A 45 -15.68 2.48 -16.55
N ASP A 46 -16.11 1.77 -17.61
CA ASP A 46 -16.60 0.40 -17.53
C ASP A 46 -15.47 -0.62 -17.43
N GLU A 47 -14.39 -0.44 -18.20
CA GLU A 47 -13.22 -1.30 -18.10
C GLU A 47 -12.53 -1.14 -16.73
N TYR A 48 -12.42 0.10 -16.23
CA TYR A 48 -11.89 0.37 -14.89
C TYR A 48 -12.76 -0.26 -13.79
N LEU A 49 -14.10 -0.15 -13.86
CA LEU A 49 -14.98 -0.81 -12.88
C LEU A 49 -14.83 -2.33 -12.94
N ARG A 50 -14.72 -2.92 -14.14
CA ARG A 50 -14.54 -4.37 -14.32
C ARG A 50 -13.18 -4.84 -13.80
N MET A 51 -12.10 -4.15 -14.14
CA MET A 51 -10.76 -4.48 -13.63
C MET A 51 -10.64 -4.25 -12.13
N ALA A 52 -11.18 -3.15 -11.60
CA ALA A 52 -11.15 -2.86 -10.17
C ALA A 52 -11.95 -3.90 -9.37
N ARG A 53 -13.13 -4.32 -9.86
CA ARG A 53 -13.90 -5.42 -9.25
C ARG A 53 -13.12 -6.73 -9.31
N LYS A 54 -12.64 -7.11 -10.50
CA LYS A 54 -11.95 -8.38 -10.71
C LYS A 54 -10.63 -8.47 -9.93
N ALA A 55 -9.82 -7.43 -9.95
CA ALA A 55 -8.55 -7.38 -9.22
C ALA A 55 -8.75 -7.32 -7.70
N LYS A 56 -9.80 -6.63 -7.23
CA LYS A 56 -10.16 -6.60 -5.80
C LYS A 56 -10.64 -7.98 -5.35
N ASP A 57 -11.51 -8.63 -6.12
CA ASP A 57 -12.02 -9.96 -5.79
C ASP A 57 -10.90 -11.01 -5.85
N GLU A 58 -10.06 -11.01 -6.88
CA GLU A 58 -8.95 -11.96 -7.02
C GLU A 58 -7.86 -11.76 -5.96
N ARG A 59 -7.45 -10.52 -5.67
CA ARG A 59 -6.50 -10.28 -4.56
C ARG A 59 -7.10 -10.62 -3.22
N VAL A 60 -8.33 -10.19 -2.91
CA VAL A 60 -8.96 -10.51 -1.62
C VAL A 60 -9.10 -12.02 -1.45
N GLN A 61 -9.54 -12.75 -2.48
CA GLN A 61 -9.67 -14.21 -2.43
C GLN A 61 -8.33 -14.93 -2.32
N ALA A 62 -7.31 -14.52 -3.10
CA ALA A 62 -6.00 -15.18 -3.10
C ALA A 62 -5.24 -14.91 -1.79
N THR A 63 -5.29 -13.68 -1.28
CA THR A 63 -4.61 -13.30 -0.03
C THR A 63 -5.32 -13.92 1.17
N MET A 64 -6.66 -13.88 1.22
CA MET A 64 -7.42 -14.53 2.32
C MET A 64 -7.25 -16.05 2.34
N ARG A 65 -7.14 -16.73 1.19
CA ARG A 65 -6.92 -18.19 1.16
C ARG A 65 -5.50 -18.56 1.56
N ALA A 66 -4.50 -17.88 0.98
CA ALA A 66 -3.09 -18.14 1.33
C ALA A 66 -2.81 -17.81 2.81
N GLU A 67 -3.33 -16.70 3.32
CA GLU A 67 -3.19 -16.32 4.73
C GLU A 67 -4.00 -17.24 5.65
N ALA A 68 -5.24 -17.60 5.32
CA ALA A 68 -6.04 -18.50 6.15
C ALA A 68 -5.44 -19.91 6.24
N ASP A 69 -4.85 -20.43 5.16
CA ASP A 69 -4.24 -21.75 5.15
C ASP A 69 -2.89 -21.77 5.89
N GLU A 70 -2.09 -20.71 5.80
CA GLU A 70 -0.80 -20.63 6.49
C GLU A 70 -0.94 -20.31 7.99
N ILE A 71 -1.95 -19.50 8.36
CA ILE A 71 -2.30 -19.14 9.73
C ILE A 71 -3.00 -20.30 10.46
N ALA A 72 -3.92 -21.00 9.79
CA ALA A 72 -4.61 -22.16 10.37
C ALA A 72 -3.67 -23.34 10.65
N ALA A 73 -2.53 -23.42 9.95
CA ALA A 73 -1.53 -24.46 10.15
C ALA A 73 -0.61 -24.24 11.36
N LYS A 74 -0.52 -23.02 11.93
CA LYS A 74 0.49 -22.67 12.96
C LYS A 74 -0.05 -22.08 14.28
N MET A 75 -1.29 -21.54 14.34
CA MET A 75 -1.85 -20.98 15.58
C MET A 75 -3.38 -21.09 15.66
N PRO A 76 -3.98 -21.13 16.88
CA PRO A 76 -5.43 -21.21 17.05
C PRO A 76 -6.13 -19.94 16.53
N ARG A 77 -7.08 -20.12 15.60
CA ARG A 77 -7.79 -19.07 14.83
C ARG A 77 -8.30 -17.89 15.68
N GLY A 78 -8.87 -18.15 16.85
CA GLY A 78 -9.41 -17.10 17.73
C GLY A 78 -8.37 -16.21 18.42
N PHE A 79 -7.07 -16.53 18.33
CA PHE A 79 -5.99 -15.67 18.84
C PHE A 79 -5.51 -14.68 17.78
N ILE A 80 -5.43 -15.09 16.51
CA ILE A 80 -4.98 -14.23 15.42
C ILE A 80 -6.02 -13.18 15.04
N GLU A 81 -7.30 -13.52 15.07
CA GLU A 81 -8.38 -12.56 14.80
C GLU A 81 -8.38 -11.42 15.83
N ARG A 82 -8.28 -11.75 17.13
CA ARG A 82 -8.14 -10.77 18.22
C ARG A 82 -6.82 -10.01 18.22
N LEU A 83 -5.79 -10.58 17.60
CA LEU A 83 -4.50 -9.92 17.42
C LEU A 83 -4.58 -8.92 16.26
N ALA A 84 -5.18 -9.31 15.14
CA ALA A 84 -5.39 -8.45 13.98
C ALA A 84 -6.23 -7.23 14.32
N GLU A 85 -7.37 -7.41 15.02
CA GLU A 85 -8.20 -6.31 15.53
C GLU A 85 -7.37 -5.32 16.37
N ARG A 86 -6.60 -5.83 17.34
CA ARG A 86 -5.78 -4.99 18.24
C ARG A 86 -4.62 -4.29 17.55
N VAL A 87 -4.02 -4.93 16.54
CA VAL A 87 -2.92 -4.35 15.77
C VAL A 87 -3.42 -3.19 14.91
N VAL A 88 -4.60 -3.33 14.30
CA VAL A 88 -5.21 -2.28 13.46
C VAL A 88 -5.59 -1.06 14.31
N ASP A 89 -6.19 -1.26 15.48
CA ASP A 89 -6.68 -0.17 16.33
C ASP A 89 -5.58 0.76 16.88
N ASN A 90 -4.34 0.25 17.02
CA ASN A 90 -3.21 1.01 17.58
C ASN A 90 -1.99 1.02 16.67
N LEU A 91 -2.19 0.99 15.36
CA LEU A 91 -1.11 1.09 14.40
C LEU A 91 -0.65 2.55 14.27
N LYS A 92 0.66 2.78 14.37
CA LYS A 92 1.27 4.08 14.12
C LYS A 92 2.23 3.98 12.95
N LEU A 93 2.03 4.85 11.97
CA LEU A 93 2.85 4.94 10.77
C LEU A 93 3.74 6.19 10.85
N CYS A 94 5.04 6.00 10.66
CA CYS A 94 6.01 7.06 10.45
C CYS A 94 6.56 6.93 9.04
N VAL A 95 6.52 8.01 8.27
CA VAL A 95 7.01 8.05 6.90
C VAL A 95 8.03 9.16 6.78
N THR A 96 9.22 8.84 6.27
CA THR A 96 10.33 9.78 6.06
C THR A 96 10.87 9.66 4.65
N ASN A 97 11.49 10.75 4.15
CA ASN A 97 12.12 10.79 2.83
C ASN A 97 11.17 10.35 1.71
N VAL A 98 10.07 11.08 1.52
CA VAL A 98 9.11 10.80 0.45
C VAL A 98 9.41 11.69 -0.74
N HIS A 99 9.46 11.11 -1.94
CA HIS A 99 9.56 11.84 -3.19
C HIS A 99 8.55 11.29 -4.20
N ILE A 100 7.60 12.14 -4.58
CA ILE A 100 6.59 11.84 -5.58
C ILE A 100 6.84 12.72 -6.78
N ARG A 101 7.12 12.11 -7.92
CA ARG A 101 7.36 12.78 -9.20
C ARG A 101 6.21 12.46 -10.16
N TYR A 102 5.58 13.48 -10.69
CA TYR A 102 4.60 13.39 -11.77
C TYR A 102 5.27 13.71 -13.10
N GLU A 103 5.12 12.81 -14.08
CA GLU A 103 5.59 12.97 -15.44
C GLU A 103 4.45 12.85 -16.45
N ASP A 104 4.31 13.89 -17.27
CA ASP A 104 3.29 14.00 -18.30
C ASP A 104 3.91 14.18 -19.68
N ASP A 105 3.87 13.08 -20.42
CA ASP A 105 4.27 12.94 -21.81
C ASP A 105 3.06 12.87 -22.77
N PHE A 106 1.84 13.00 -22.24
CA PHE A 106 0.61 12.76 -22.98
C PHE A 106 -0.24 14.02 -23.19
N SER A 107 -0.42 14.84 -22.14
CA SER A 107 -1.26 16.03 -22.18
C SER A 107 -0.71 17.11 -23.12
N ASN A 108 0.61 17.18 -23.28
CA ASN A 108 1.27 18.03 -24.27
C ASN A 108 2.43 17.28 -24.94
N PRO A 109 2.17 16.54 -26.05
CA PRO A 109 3.18 15.72 -26.71
C PRO A 109 4.39 16.51 -27.24
N HIS A 110 4.22 17.81 -27.52
CA HIS A 110 5.30 18.67 -28.02
C HIS A 110 6.13 19.30 -26.90
N ARG A 111 5.64 19.28 -25.65
CA ARG A 111 6.33 19.80 -24.48
C ARG A 111 6.01 18.94 -23.26
N PRO A 112 6.66 17.77 -23.12
CA PRO A 112 6.54 16.95 -21.93
C PRO A 112 7.06 17.73 -20.72
N PHE A 113 6.44 17.50 -19.56
CA PHE A 113 6.83 18.17 -18.33
C PHE A 113 6.85 17.21 -17.14
N ALA A 114 7.62 17.58 -16.13
CA ALA A 114 7.69 16.87 -14.87
C ALA A 114 7.55 17.86 -13.71
N THR A 115 6.86 17.43 -12.66
CA THR A 115 6.74 18.16 -11.39
C THR A 115 6.84 17.16 -10.25
N GLY A 116 7.16 17.61 -9.04
CA GLY A 116 7.29 16.70 -7.91
C GLY A 116 7.18 17.40 -6.57
N VAL A 117 6.85 16.60 -5.57
CA VAL A 117 6.81 17.01 -4.17
C VAL A 117 7.73 16.09 -3.38
N THR A 118 8.43 16.68 -2.42
CA THR A 118 9.29 15.95 -1.49
C THR A 118 8.93 16.30 -0.06
N LEU A 119 8.98 15.28 0.82
CA LEU A 119 8.90 15.42 2.26
C LEU A 119 10.23 14.92 2.83
N ALA A 120 11.00 15.85 3.40
CA ALA A 120 12.25 15.58 4.11
C ALA A 120 11.96 15.18 5.56
#